data_AF-A0A1D9H9Y3-F1
#
_entry.id   AF-A0A1D9H9Y3-F1
#
_cell.length_a   1.000
_cell.length_b   1.000
_cell.length_c   1.000
_cell.angle_alpha   90.00
_cell.angle_beta   90.00
_cell.angle_gamma   90.00
#
_symmetry.space_group_name_H-M   'P 1'
#
loop_
_entity.id
_entity.type
_entity.pdbx_description
1 polymer ?
#
loop_
_entity_poly.entity_id
_entity_poly.type
_entity_poly.pdbx_seq_one_letter_code
_entity_poly.pdbx_strand_id
1 'polypeptide(L)'
;MQDDTPEHQRLALDFHQRHLNWLRLAIRRYRERDPVASVALSEPYRAGWIEWEGQTYYYVCGVDAQSMLRLGQVFFAAAPGTLALVDPIAYPPPILGLFALDPPSLYFRSARERSLDAGPDPSAGLSATHGI
;
A
#
# COMPACT_ATOMS: atom_id res chain seq x y z
N MET A 1 27.53 -31.56 -22.61
CA MET A 1 27.92 -30.27 -22.02
C MET A 1 26.67 -29.60 -21.49
N GLN A 2 26.36 -29.82 -20.22
CA GLN A 2 25.33 -29.08 -19.50
C GLN A 2 25.96 -28.74 -18.15
N ASP A 3 26.53 -27.53 -18.08
CA ASP A 3 26.97 -26.92 -16.84
C ASP A 3 25.73 -26.24 -16.24
N ASP A 4 24.85 -27.04 -15.64
CA ASP A 4 23.68 -26.55 -14.91
C ASP A 4 24.17 -26.21 -13.49
N THR A 5 24.75 -25.02 -13.37
CA THR A 5 25.52 -24.59 -12.20
C THR A 5 24.59 -24.46 -10.97
N PRO A 6 24.82 -25.19 -9.87
CA PRO A 6 23.99 -25.13 -8.65
C PRO A 6 23.93 -23.73 -8.00
N GLU A 7 24.82 -22.83 -8.39
CA GLU A 7 24.86 -21.44 -7.95
C GLU A 7 23.70 -20.61 -8.49
N HIS A 8 23.28 -20.83 -9.75
CA HIS A 8 22.12 -20.14 -10.33
C HIS A 8 20.82 -20.52 -9.60
N GLN A 9 20.68 -21.78 -9.20
CA GLN A 9 19.53 -22.26 -8.44
C GLN A 9 19.50 -21.69 -7.02
N ARG A 10 20.66 -21.52 -6.37
CA ARG A 10 20.75 -20.88 -5.04
C ARG A 10 20.39 -19.41 -5.10
N LEU A 11 20.93 -18.66 -6.07
CA LEU A 11 20.61 -17.25 -6.26
C LEU A 11 19.13 -17.02 -6.56
N ALA A 12 18.51 -17.87 -7.37
CA ALA A 12 17.07 -17.82 -7.63
C ALA A 12 16.23 -18.12 -6.37
N LEU A 13 16.66 -19.08 -5.55
CA LEU A 13 16.01 -19.40 -4.28
C LEU A 13 16.13 -18.25 -3.27
N ASP A 14 17.31 -17.65 -3.15
CA ASP A 14 17.57 -16.48 -2.30
C ASP A 14 16.77 -15.25 -2.74
N PHE A 15 16.59 -15.08 -4.05
CA PHE A 15 15.71 -14.05 -4.61
C PHE A 15 14.25 -14.33 -4.26
N HIS A 16 13.75 -15.53 -4.55
CA HIS A 16 12.37 -15.90 -4.26
C HIS A 16 12.02 -15.77 -2.77
N GLN A 17 12.91 -16.25 -1.90
CA GLN A 17 12.73 -16.18 -0.45
C GLN A 17 12.67 -14.72 0.07
N ARG A 18 13.49 -13.83 -0.51
CA ARG A 18 13.41 -12.39 -0.22
C ARG A 18 12.05 -11.82 -0.59
N HIS A 19 11.55 -12.10 -1.79
CA HIS A 19 10.23 -11.62 -2.21
C HIS A 19 9.11 -12.20 -1.34
N LEU A 20 9.18 -13.47 -0.95
CA LEU A 20 8.20 -14.07 -0.03
C LEU A 20 8.19 -13.38 1.33
N ASN A 21 9.35 -13.01 1.88
CA ASN A 21 9.42 -12.25 3.13
C ASN A 21 8.76 -10.88 2.98
N TRP A 22 8.98 -10.20 1.85
CA TRP A 22 8.34 -8.93 1.56
C TRP A 22 6.82 -9.03 1.42
N LEU A 23 6.31 -10.08 0.76
CA LEU A 23 4.88 -10.32 0.65
C LEU A 23 4.23 -10.57 2.01
N ARG A 24 4.85 -11.38 2.86
CA ARG A 24 4.37 -11.63 4.22
C ARG A 24 4.36 -10.35 5.05
N LEU A 25 5.39 -9.52 4.91
CA LEU A 25 5.47 -8.23 5.57
C LEU A 25 4.39 -7.27 5.07
N ALA A 26 4.08 -7.27 3.77
CA ALA A 26 3.03 -6.43 3.20
C ALA A 26 1.64 -6.80 3.75
N ILE A 27 1.31 -8.10 3.80
CA ILE A 27 0.06 -8.58 4.40
C ILE A 27 0.00 -8.22 5.89
N ARG A 28 1.10 -8.40 6.62
CA ARG A 28 1.17 -8.04 8.04
C ARG A 28 0.93 -6.54 8.25
N ARG A 29 1.61 -5.68 7.48
CA ARG A 29 1.42 -4.22 7.54
C ARG A 29 0.02 -3.80 7.15
N TYR A 30 -0.59 -4.47 6.18
CA TYR A 30 -1.98 -4.26 5.80
C TYR A 30 -2.94 -4.63 6.95
N ARG A 31 -2.69 -5.73 7.68
CA ARG A 31 -3.48 -6.13 8.85
C ARG A 31 -3.29 -5.22 10.06
N GLU A 32 -2.06 -4.76 10.31
CA GLU A 32 -1.73 -3.85 11.42
C GLU A 32 -2.27 -2.43 11.17
N ARG A 33 -2.38 -2.03 9.90
CA ARG A 33 -3.04 -0.79 9.50
C ARG A 33 -4.56 -1.04 9.54
N ASP A 34 -5.14 -0.84 10.71
CA ASP A 34 -6.58 -0.93 10.96
C ASP A 34 -7.37 -0.44 9.73
N PRO A 35 -8.28 -1.25 9.14
CA PRO A 35 -8.92 -0.95 7.88
C PRO A 35 -10.01 0.12 8.05
N VAL A 36 -9.63 1.30 8.53
CA VAL A 36 -10.35 2.56 8.26
C VAL A 36 -10.34 2.87 6.75
N ALA A 37 -9.54 2.11 5.98
CA ALA A 37 -9.45 2.07 4.53
C ALA A 37 -10.65 1.41 3.82
N SER A 38 -11.87 1.91 4.04
CA SER A 38 -13.07 1.89 3.16
C SER A 38 -13.53 0.64 2.37
N VAL A 39 -12.79 -0.47 2.33
CA VAL A 39 -13.19 -1.73 1.68
C VAL A 39 -12.80 -2.86 2.62
N ALA A 40 -13.80 -3.43 3.30
CA ALA A 40 -13.62 -4.63 4.09
C ALA A 40 -13.28 -5.80 3.15
N LEU A 41 -12.00 -5.99 2.88
CA LEU A 41 -11.52 -7.18 2.18
C LEU A 41 -11.67 -8.37 3.14
N SER A 42 -12.32 -9.41 2.66
CA SER A 42 -12.44 -10.67 3.39
C SER A 42 -11.16 -11.48 3.26
N GLU A 43 -10.77 -12.13 4.35
CA GLU A 43 -9.68 -13.12 4.32
C GLU A 43 -10.07 -14.33 3.44
N PRO A 44 -9.11 -14.96 2.76
CA PRO A 44 -7.65 -14.74 2.85
C PRO A 44 -7.14 -13.57 1.99
N TYR A 45 -6.30 -12.72 2.58
CA TYR A 45 -5.54 -11.73 1.81
C TYR A 45 -4.49 -12.41 0.94
N ARG A 46 -4.32 -11.90 -0.27
CA ARG A 46 -3.27 -12.29 -1.19
C ARG A 46 -2.32 -11.12 -1.37
N ALA A 47 -1.05 -11.43 -1.61
CA ALA A 47 -0.08 -10.42 -1.98
C ALA A 47 0.66 -10.87 -3.23
N GLY A 48 1.04 -9.88 -4.04
CA GLY A 48 1.88 -10.07 -5.22
C GLY A 48 2.93 -8.98 -5.30
N TRP A 49 3.85 -9.15 -6.23
CA TRP A 49 4.84 -8.12 -6.55
C TRP A 49 4.88 -7.89 -8.06
N ILE A 50 5.30 -6.70 -8.44
CA ILE A 50 5.57 -6.34 -9.82
C ILE A 50 6.80 -5.45 -9.88
N GLU A 51 7.55 -5.57 -10.96
CA GLU A 51 8.66 -4.68 -11.26
C GLU A 51 8.19 -3.64 -12.28
N TRP A 52 8.40 -2.37 -11.94
CA TRP A 52 8.04 -1.24 -12.78
C TRP A 52 9.09 -0.15 -12.65
N GLU A 53 9.59 0.40 -13.77
CA GLU A 53 10.62 1.44 -13.78
C GLU A 53 11.88 1.09 -12.95
N GLY A 54 12.27 -0.20 -12.93
CA GLY A 54 13.41 -0.69 -12.14
C GLY A 54 13.17 -0.80 -10.63
N GLN A 55 11.95 -0.58 -10.17
CA GLN A 55 11.56 -0.68 -8.77
C GLN A 55 10.59 -1.85 -8.53
N THR A 56 10.76 -2.59 -7.44
CA THR A 56 9.82 -3.63 -7.03
C THR A 56 8.72 -3.05 -6.14
N TYR A 57 7.48 -3.22 -6.58
CA TYR A 57 6.28 -2.86 -5.84
C TYR A 57 5.60 -4.13 -5.33
N TYR A 58 5.14 -4.09 -4.08
CA TYR A 58 4.42 -5.17 -3.42
C TYR A 58 3.00 -4.71 -3.15
N TYR A 59 2.00 -5.47 -3.58
CA TYR A 59 0.60 -5.13 -3.39
C TYR A 59 -0.13 -6.20 -2.61
N VAL A 60 -1.12 -5.77 -1.84
CA VAL A 60 -2.06 -6.65 -1.13
C VAL A 60 -3.42 -6.50 -1.77
N CYS A 61 -4.04 -7.62 -2.10
CA CYS A 61 -5.39 -7.71 -2.64
C CYS A 61 -6.21 -8.74 -1.89
N GLY A 62 -7.52 -8.63 -2.04
CA GLY A 62 -8.48 -9.52 -1.40
C GLY A 62 -9.80 -9.47 -2.14
N VAL A 63 -10.74 -10.29 -1.71
CA VAL A 63 -12.11 -10.23 -2.22
C VAL A 63 -12.94 -9.34 -1.31
N ASP A 64 -13.76 -8.46 -1.87
CA ASP A 64 -14.74 -7.72 -1.08
C ASP A 64 -16.00 -8.58 -0.83
N ALA A 65 -17.00 -8.02 -0.12
CA ALA A 65 -18.27 -8.68 0.16
C ALA A 65 -19.02 -9.15 -1.11
N GLN A 66 -18.78 -8.51 -2.26
CA GLN A 66 -19.33 -8.86 -3.56
C GLN A 66 -18.50 -9.91 -4.32
N SER A 67 -17.51 -10.53 -3.66
CA SER A 67 -16.59 -11.49 -4.28
C SER A 67 -15.78 -10.93 -5.45
N MET A 68 -15.62 -9.61 -5.54
CA MET A 68 -14.73 -9.01 -6.54
C MET A 68 -13.32 -8.84 -5.98
N LEU A 69 -12.34 -9.13 -6.82
CA LEU A 69 -10.94 -8.90 -6.48
C LEU A 69 -10.67 -7.40 -6.44
N ARG A 70 -10.26 -6.91 -5.27
CA ARG A 70 -9.98 -5.50 -5.01
C ARG A 70 -8.56 -5.33 -4.49
N LEU A 71 -7.94 -4.24 -4.89
CA LEU A 71 -6.66 -3.81 -4.37
C LEU A 71 -6.88 -3.18 -2.99
N GLY A 72 -6.15 -3.67 -1.98
CA GLY A 72 -6.14 -3.09 -0.64
C GLY A 72 -5.11 -1.97 -0.54
N GLN A 73 -3.83 -2.32 -0.71
CA GLN A 73 -2.72 -1.39 -0.52
C GLN A 73 -1.51 -1.78 -1.36
N VAL A 74 -0.79 -0.79 -1.88
CA VAL A 74 0.52 -0.96 -2.53
C VAL A 74 1.61 -0.40 -1.63
N PHE A 75 2.74 -1.11 -1.62
CA PHE A 75 3.96 -0.79 -0.91
C PHE A 75 5.14 -0.85 -1.88
N PHE A 76 6.20 -0.12 -1.57
CA PHE A 76 7.49 -0.28 -2.24
C PHE A 76 8.57 -0.63 -1.21
N ALA A 77 9.55 -1.45 -1.60
CA ALA A 77 10.69 -1.75 -0.75
C ALA A 77 11.65 -0.54 -0.77
N ALA A 78 11.52 0.33 0.23
CA ALA A 78 12.36 1.53 0.36
C ALA A 78 13.77 1.20 0.88
N ALA A 79 13.85 0.27 1.83
CA ALA A 79 15.09 -0.16 2.47
C ALA A 79 14.92 -1.62 2.93
N PRO A 80 15.98 -2.43 3.10
CA PRO A 80 15.85 -3.81 3.56
C PRO A 80 15.06 -3.91 4.88
N GLY A 81 14.03 -4.77 4.90
CA GLY A 81 13.09 -4.91 6.01
C GLY A 81 12.03 -3.80 6.15
N THR A 82 12.06 -2.74 5.35
CA THR A 82 11.13 -1.60 5.42
C THR A 82 10.30 -1.46 4.15
N LEU A 83 8.98 -1.65 4.29
CA LEU A 83 8.00 -1.30 3.27
C LEU A 83 7.48 0.12 3.51
N ALA A 84 7.53 0.94 2.47
CA ALA A 84 6.93 2.26 2.46
C ALA A 84 5.62 2.22 1.67
N LEU A 85 4.63 2.98 2.15
CA LEU A 85 3.32 3.04 1.53
C LEU A 85 3.41 3.85 0.24
N VAL A 86 2.85 3.29 -0.84
CA VAL A 86 2.72 4.04 -2.09
C VAL A 86 1.38 4.76 -2.04
N ASP A 87 1.37 6.04 -2.43
CA ASP A 87 0.14 6.79 -2.55
C ASP A 87 -0.64 6.31 -3.79
N PRO A 88 -1.98 6.22 -3.74
CA PRO A 88 -2.78 5.78 -4.89
C PRO A 88 -2.50 6.52 -6.20
N ILE A 89 -2.09 7.80 -6.14
CA ILE A 89 -1.71 8.58 -7.33
C ILE A 89 -0.40 8.10 -7.98
N ALA A 90 0.46 7.45 -7.20
CA ALA A 90 1.76 6.93 -7.63
C ALA A 90 1.73 5.41 -7.85
N TYR A 91 0.54 4.80 -7.92
CA TYR A 91 0.44 3.38 -8.24
C TYR A 91 0.96 3.11 -9.64
N PRO A 92 1.78 2.07 -9.81
CA PRO A 92 2.31 1.74 -11.12
C PRO A 92 1.14 1.36 -12.05
N PRO A 93 1.13 1.85 -13.30
CA PRO A 93 0.08 1.56 -14.29
C PRO A 93 -0.30 0.08 -14.42
N PRO A 94 0.65 -0.89 -14.39
CA PRO A 94 0.26 -2.29 -14.48
C PRO A 94 -0.54 -2.80 -13.27
N ILE A 95 -0.36 -2.25 -12.06
CA ILE A 95 -1.24 -2.60 -10.92
C ILE A 95 -2.64 -2.05 -11.14
N LEU A 96 -2.76 -0.83 -11.66
CA LEU A 96 -4.05 -0.22 -11.99
C LEU A 96 -4.79 -0.98 -13.10
N GLY A 97 -4.06 -1.68 -13.98
CA GLY A 97 -4.65 -2.56 -14.99
C GLY A 97 -5.14 -3.91 -14.44
N LEU A 98 -4.50 -4.43 -13.38
CA LEU A 98 -4.83 -5.74 -12.80
C LEU A 98 -6.11 -5.73 -11.96
N PHE A 99 -6.35 -4.62 -11.27
CA PHE A 99 -7.55 -4.41 -10.48
C PHE A 99 -8.28 -3.29 -11.19
N ALA A 100 -9.49 -3.53 -11.70
CA ALA A 100 -10.33 -2.52 -12.36
C ALA A 100 -10.68 -1.37 -11.37
N LEU A 101 -9.68 -0.57 -11.06
CA LEU A 101 -9.69 0.51 -10.09
C LEU A 101 -10.20 1.72 -10.82
N ASP A 102 -11.32 2.24 -10.35
CA ASP A 102 -11.85 3.50 -10.82
C ASP A 102 -11.01 4.63 -10.18
N PRO A 103 -10.22 5.40 -10.97
CA PRO A 103 -9.35 6.45 -10.44
C PRO A 103 -10.07 7.51 -9.56
N PRO A 104 -11.34 7.90 -9.81
CA PRO A 104 -12.11 8.77 -8.92
C PRO A 104 -12.24 8.25 -7.48
N SER A 105 -12.34 6.93 -7.30
CA SER A 105 -12.49 6.29 -5.99
C SER A 105 -11.22 6.38 -5.15
N LEU A 106 -10.06 6.47 -5.80
CA LEU A 106 -8.76 6.67 -5.15
C LEU A 106 -8.55 8.14 -4.75
N TYR A 107 -9.11 9.09 -5.50
CA TYR A 107 -8.95 10.53 -5.30
C TYR A 107 -9.70 11.07 -4.06
N PHE A 108 -10.87 10.52 -3.75
CA PHE A 108 -11.69 10.96 -2.61
C PHE A 108 -11.02 10.76 -1.24
N ARG A 109 -10.01 9.87 -1.18
CA ARG A 109 -9.37 9.46 0.07
C ARG A 109 -8.17 10.33 0.46
N SER A 110 -7.30 10.68 -0.50
CA SER A 110 -6.14 11.55 -0.24
C SER A 110 -6.55 12.97 0.17
N ALA A 111 -7.71 13.45 -0.30
CA ALA A 111 -8.27 14.74 0.13
C ALA A 111 -8.74 14.74 1.59
N ARG A 112 -9.25 13.61 2.10
CA ARG A 112 -9.76 13.52 3.48
C ARG A 112 -8.65 13.33 4.52
N GLU A 113 -7.57 12.63 4.17
CA GLU A 113 -6.40 12.51 5.06
C GLU A 113 -5.61 13.83 5.15
N ARG A 114 -5.58 14.67 4.10
CA ARG A 114 -5.00 16.02 4.17
C ARG A 114 -5.85 17.03 4.94
N SER A 115 -7.16 16.80 5.04
CA SER A 115 -8.07 17.74 5.69
C SER A 115 -8.18 17.53 7.21
N LEU A 116 -7.66 16.43 7.76
CA LEU A 116 -7.67 16.17 9.20
C LEU A 116 -6.42 16.74 9.94
N ASP A 117 -5.45 17.26 9.20
CA ASP A 117 -4.26 17.98 9.70
C ASP A 117 -4.38 19.50 9.50
N ALA A 118 -5.61 20.01 9.32
CA ALA A 118 -5.90 21.42 9.55
C ALA A 118 -6.49 21.52 10.96
N GLY A 119 -5.62 21.44 11.97
CA GLY A 119 -6.01 21.68 13.36
C GLY A 119 -6.73 23.04 13.45
N PRO A 120 -7.81 23.15 14.24
CA PRO A 120 -8.35 24.46 14.57
C PRO A 120 -7.24 25.21 15.34
N ASP A 121 -6.70 26.26 14.73
CA ASP A 121 -5.81 27.21 15.37
C ASP A 121 -6.35 27.59 16.75
N PRO A 122 -5.66 27.25 17.86
CA PRO A 122 -6.06 27.69 19.18
C PRO A 122 -5.20 28.87 19.60
N SER A 123 -5.12 29.95 18.82
CA SER A 123 -4.38 31.16 19.21
C SER A 123 -4.84 32.43 18.48
N ALA A 124 -6.07 32.86 18.75
CA ALA A 124 -6.41 34.28 18.79
C ALA A 124 -7.10 34.60 20.11
N GLY A 125 -6.29 34.72 21.16
CA GLY A 125 -6.71 35.28 22.43
C GLY A 125 -6.88 36.80 22.38
N LEU A 126 -7.80 37.27 23.22
CA LEU A 126 -7.85 38.58 23.89
C LEU A 126 -8.30 39.81 23.09
N SER A 127 -9.55 40.23 23.33
CA SER A 127 -9.79 41.57 23.89
C SER A 127 -11.08 41.65 24.71
N ALA A 128 -10.91 42.16 25.91
CA ALA A 128 -11.92 42.41 26.93
C ALA A 128 -12.68 43.73 26.70
N THR A 129 -13.80 43.86 27.41
CA THR A 129 -14.49 45.09 27.86
C THR A 129 -15.36 45.87 26.86
N HIS A 130 -16.67 45.66 27.02
CA HIS A 130 -17.76 46.64 26.91
C HIS A 130 -18.81 46.13 27.92
N GLY A 131 -19.20 46.82 29.00
CA GLY A 131 -19.47 48.23 29.14
C GLY A 131 -20.98 48.45 28.99
N ILE A 132 -21.76 48.17 30.05
CA ILE A 132 -22.97 48.90 30.50
C ILE A 132 -23.05 48.73 32.02
#